data_AF-A0A842VUZ8-F1
#
_entry.id   AF-A0A842VUZ8-F1
#
_cell.length_a   1.000
_cell.length_b   1.000
_cell.length_c   1.000
_cell.angle_alpha   90.00
_cell.angle_beta   90.00
_cell.angle_gamma   90.00
#
_symmetry.space_group_name_H-M   'P 1'
#
loop_
_entity.id
_entity.type
_entity.pdbx_description
1 polymer ?
#
loop_
_entity_poly.entity_id
_entity_poly.type
_entity_poly.pdbx_seq_one_letter_code
_entity_poly.pdbx_strand_id
1 'polypeptide(L)'
;MVSQQDKNDDNANSEKSEADVQEKDDSEKDKVIERQKKVDENYKRLKNNIDKEYEEIYEDESGISDYLPVYKVRLKLFVVPILIALVSSGILAWIVFSLGFSGDAGGDDPSLGLWYGIIFTVVAAISSIFIAYIVKKKGEEALKYLMGFAFFLLTCMLSYFFGDILLIIYSPNQLVYNILSFIYFVFCLILSIYLIRSFFGGKMSKKKRNFYVLFIGILIGSFMNIVFYENSFLIASMLIGISIWDIISVKKGPIKSIMEATGGYDPEFERKLKSGEIEIKDFEFSELEIGIGDIAFYSLLASHSLVAGYFITENLTVAIISMTFACIGIIVGSLLTISALKRNKILPGLPLSIFIGIGLALLSGYVSYLII
;
A
#
# COMPACT_ATOMS: atom_id res chain seq x y z
N MET A 1 55.10 -66.13 -54.11
CA MET A 1 56.09 -65.06 -53.93
C MET A 1 55.43 -63.77 -54.39
N VAL A 2 55.15 -62.84 -53.46
CA VAL A 2 54.97 -61.37 -53.66
C VAL A 2 53.75 -60.97 -54.54
N SER A 3 52.93 -59.96 -54.27
CA SER A 3 52.97 -58.79 -53.38
C SER A 3 51.57 -58.43 -52.88
N GLN A 4 51.52 -57.97 -51.63
CA GLN A 4 50.53 -57.03 -51.13
C GLN A 4 50.76 -55.68 -51.82
N GLN A 5 49.76 -55.16 -52.55
CA GLN A 5 49.62 -53.74 -52.89
C GLN A 5 48.26 -53.59 -53.57
N ASP A 6 47.26 -53.16 -52.80
CA ASP A 6 46.03 -52.50 -53.28
C ASP A 6 45.03 -52.50 -52.12
N LYS A 7 45.16 -51.52 -51.21
CA LYS A 7 44.10 -51.22 -50.23
C LYS A 7 44.27 -49.90 -49.45
N ASN A 8 44.99 -48.91 -49.98
CA ASN A 8 45.28 -47.67 -49.23
C ASN A 8 44.78 -46.36 -49.85
N ASP A 9 44.07 -46.34 -50.98
CA ASP A 9 43.72 -45.07 -51.63
C ASP A 9 42.27 -44.58 -51.41
N ASP A 10 41.40 -45.37 -50.77
CA ASP A 10 39.99 -44.96 -50.56
C ASP A 10 39.71 -44.19 -49.26
N ASN A 11 40.65 -44.13 -48.31
CA ASN A 11 40.42 -43.46 -47.01
C ASN A 11 40.77 -41.95 -46.99
N ALA A 12 41.52 -41.44 -47.98
CA ALA A 12 42.00 -40.05 -47.95
C ALA A 12 41.00 -39.00 -48.45
N ASN A 13 39.94 -39.40 -49.17
CA ASN A 13 38.90 -38.49 -49.66
C ASN A 13 37.66 -38.38 -48.76
N SER A 14 37.51 -39.28 -47.78
CA SER A 14 36.43 -39.21 -46.78
C SER A 14 36.72 -38.17 -45.70
N GLU A 15 37.96 -38.12 -45.19
CA GLU A 15 38.33 -37.21 -44.08
C GLU A 15 38.40 -35.74 -44.50
N LYS A 16 38.71 -35.44 -45.77
CA LYS A 16 38.72 -34.05 -46.28
C LYS A 16 37.32 -33.46 -46.49
N SER A 17 36.31 -34.31 -46.76
CA SER A 17 34.93 -33.84 -46.94
C SER A 17 34.21 -33.61 -45.61
N GLU A 18 34.58 -34.31 -44.54
CA GLU A 18 33.97 -34.10 -43.21
C GLU A 18 34.56 -32.87 -42.51
N ALA A 19 35.87 -32.61 -42.65
CA ALA A 19 36.51 -31.42 -42.06
C ALA A 19 35.97 -30.09 -42.65
N ASP A 20 35.76 -30.00 -43.97
CA ASP A 20 35.22 -28.80 -44.64
C ASP A 20 33.73 -28.55 -44.34
N VAL A 21 32.97 -29.58 -43.97
CA VAL A 21 31.57 -29.47 -43.56
C VAL A 21 31.48 -29.03 -42.09
N GLN A 22 32.38 -29.52 -41.24
CA GLN A 22 32.43 -29.18 -39.82
C GLN A 22 32.90 -27.73 -39.59
N GLU A 23 33.86 -27.25 -40.38
CA GLU A 23 34.36 -25.86 -40.30
C GLU A 23 33.31 -24.82 -40.79
N LYS A 24 32.42 -25.20 -41.72
CA LYS A 24 31.29 -24.36 -42.13
C LYS A 24 30.17 -24.30 -41.08
N ASP A 25 29.90 -25.42 -40.41
CA ASP A 25 28.85 -25.50 -39.38
C ASP A 25 29.23 -24.73 -38.11
N ASP A 26 30.52 -24.71 -37.74
CA ASP A 26 31.02 -23.90 -36.62
C ASP A 26 31.07 -22.40 -36.94
N SER A 27 31.43 -22.03 -38.18
CA SER A 27 31.34 -20.64 -38.66
C SER A 27 29.92 -20.07 -38.64
N GLU A 28 28.92 -20.91 -38.91
CA GLU A 28 27.52 -20.51 -38.92
C GLU A 28 26.95 -20.38 -37.50
N LYS A 29 27.33 -21.28 -36.58
CA LYS A 29 26.99 -21.18 -35.15
C LYS A 29 27.54 -19.91 -34.50
N ASP A 30 28.79 -19.56 -34.77
CA ASP A 30 29.39 -18.33 -34.22
C ASP A 30 28.66 -17.06 -34.71
N LYS A 31 28.25 -17.04 -35.99
CA LYS A 31 27.46 -15.93 -36.55
C LYS A 31 26.06 -15.85 -35.93
N VAL A 32 25.43 -16.98 -35.60
CA VAL A 32 24.13 -17.02 -34.93
C VAL A 32 24.24 -16.50 -33.50
N ILE A 33 25.26 -16.92 -32.75
CA ILE A 33 25.53 -16.46 -31.38
C ILE A 33 25.82 -14.95 -31.35
N GLU A 34 26.60 -14.44 -32.31
CA GLU A 34 26.90 -13.01 -32.41
C GLU A 34 25.66 -12.18 -32.74
N ARG A 35 24.77 -12.68 -33.60
CA ARG A 35 23.48 -12.05 -33.90
C ARG A 35 22.57 -12.01 -32.67
N GLN A 36 22.49 -13.10 -31.90
CA GLN A 36 21.68 -13.13 -30.68
C GLN A 36 22.20 -12.17 -29.61
N LYS A 37 23.52 -12.10 -29.40
CA LYS A 37 24.11 -11.10 -28.48
C LYS A 37 23.79 -9.67 -28.90
N LYS A 38 23.85 -9.35 -30.20
CA LYS A 38 23.49 -8.02 -30.72
C LYS A 38 22.00 -7.71 -30.53
N VAL A 39 21.12 -8.69 -30.68
CA VAL A 39 19.68 -8.54 -30.43
C VAL A 39 19.42 -8.29 -28.94
N ASP A 40 20.06 -9.05 -28.04
CA ASP A 40 19.90 -8.89 -26.59
C ASP A 40 20.44 -7.54 -26.08
N GLU A 41 21.58 -7.08 -26.61
CA GLU A 41 22.13 -5.76 -26.29
C GLU A 41 21.23 -4.63 -26.79
N ASN A 42 20.70 -4.74 -28.02
CA ASN A 42 19.76 -3.76 -28.54
C ASN A 42 18.45 -3.75 -27.75
N TYR A 43 17.94 -4.91 -27.33
CA TYR A 43 16.76 -5.00 -26.48
C TYR A 43 17.01 -4.36 -25.11
N LYS A 44 18.17 -4.61 -24.48
CA LYS A 44 18.54 -3.95 -23.21
C LYS A 44 18.67 -2.43 -23.35
N ARG A 45 19.26 -1.94 -24.45
CA ARG A 45 19.37 -0.49 -24.71
C ARG A 45 18.01 0.14 -24.97
N LEU A 46 17.15 -0.50 -25.76
CA LEU A 46 15.81 -0.03 -26.04
C LEU A 46 14.98 0.03 -24.75
N LYS A 47 15.05 -1.02 -23.92
CA LYS A 47 14.38 -1.06 -22.62
C LYS A 47 14.89 0.03 -21.66
N ASN A 48 16.20 0.25 -21.59
CA ASN A 48 16.75 1.33 -20.75
C ASN A 48 16.38 2.73 -21.26
N ASN A 49 16.26 2.93 -22.58
CA ASN A 49 15.85 4.21 -23.14
C ASN A 49 14.35 4.45 -22.92
N ILE A 50 13.52 3.42 -23.07
CA ILE A 50 12.11 3.45 -22.68
C ILE A 50 11.99 3.75 -21.18
N ASP A 51 12.68 3.01 -20.31
CA ASP A 51 12.61 3.25 -18.86
C ASP A 51 13.03 4.69 -18.49
N LYS A 52 14.00 5.29 -19.19
CA LYS A 52 14.42 6.69 -19.00
C LYS A 52 13.44 7.72 -19.56
N GLU A 53 12.93 7.50 -20.76
CA GLU A 53 11.95 8.39 -21.40
C GLU A 53 10.64 8.40 -20.60
N TYR A 54 10.27 7.26 -20.01
CA TYR A 54 9.14 7.17 -19.09
C TYR A 54 9.48 7.78 -17.71
N GLU A 55 10.71 7.70 -17.20
CA GLU A 55 11.09 8.47 -15.99
C GLU A 55 10.99 9.98 -16.23
N GLU A 56 11.44 10.50 -17.39
CA GLU A 56 11.37 11.93 -17.73
C GLU A 56 9.94 12.43 -17.95
N ILE A 57 9.08 11.68 -18.65
CA ILE A 57 7.69 12.10 -18.93
C ILE A 57 6.84 12.13 -17.64
N TYR A 58 7.10 11.24 -16.68
CA TYR A 58 6.35 11.18 -15.42
C TYR A 58 6.95 12.03 -14.29
N GLU A 59 8.20 12.47 -14.40
CA GLU A 59 8.78 13.44 -13.45
C GLU A 59 8.20 14.85 -13.66
N ASP A 60 7.84 15.23 -14.90
CA ASP A 60 7.44 16.62 -15.24
C ASP A 60 5.93 16.91 -15.08
N GLU A 61 5.04 15.90 -15.09
CA GLU A 61 3.59 16.07 -14.84
C GLU A 61 3.18 15.94 -13.34
N SER A 62 4.13 15.99 -12.42
CA SER A 62 3.97 15.63 -11.01
C SER A 62 3.44 16.74 -10.08
N GLY A 63 2.91 17.84 -10.62
CA GLY A 63 2.64 19.08 -9.87
C GLY A 63 1.72 18.97 -8.64
N ILE A 64 0.85 17.95 -8.56
CA ILE A 64 -0.22 17.90 -7.54
C ILE A 64 -0.13 16.68 -6.61
N SER A 65 0.25 15.50 -7.12
CA SER A 65 0.28 14.25 -6.32
C SER A 65 1.26 14.33 -5.13
N ASP A 66 2.15 15.31 -5.14
CA ASP A 66 3.19 15.47 -4.13
C ASP A 66 2.68 16.05 -2.81
N TYR A 67 1.51 16.70 -2.80
CA TYR A 67 0.89 17.20 -1.57
C TYR A 67 -0.07 16.21 -0.92
N LEU A 68 -0.57 15.24 -1.67
CA LEU A 68 -1.42 14.21 -1.12
C LEU A 68 -0.56 13.12 -0.46
N PRO A 69 -0.93 12.67 0.76
CA PRO A 69 -0.22 11.60 1.44
C PRO A 69 -0.59 10.25 0.83
N VAL A 70 0.01 9.96 -0.32
CA VAL A 70 -0.18 8.72 -1.06
C VAL A 70 1.11 7.89 -1.06
N TYR A 71 0.94 6.57 -0.97
CA TYR A 71 2.02 5.63 -1.16
C TYR A 71 2.09 5.25 -2.64
N LYS A 72 3.21 5.55 -3.30
CA LYS A 72 3.41 5.26 -4.74
C LYS A 72 4.13 3.94 -4.94
N VAL A 73 3.51 2.96 -5.59
CA VAL A 73 4.09 1.63 -5.78
C VAL A 73 3.87 1.12 -7.20
N ARG A 74 4.81 0.32 -7.71
CA ARG A 74 4.60 -0.39 -8.97
C ARG A 74 3.47 -1.40 -8.81
N LEU A 75 2.62 -1.53 -9.82
CA LEU A 75 1.46 -2.42 -9.79
C LEU A 75 1.81 -3.87 -9.41
N LYS A 76 2.98 -4.39 -9.81
CA LYS A 76 3.42 -5.76 -9.48
C LYS A 76 3.77 -5.95 -7.99
N LEU A 77 4.07 -4.87 -7.27
CA LEU A 77 4.53 -4.89 -5.88
C LEU A 77 3.52 -4.29 -4.91
N PHE A 78 2.31 -3.96 -5.36
CA PHE A 78 1.33 -3.24 -4.54
C PHE A 78 0.89 -4.00 -3.27
N VAL A 79 0.95 -5.33 -3.29
CA VAL A 79 0.60 -6.18 -2.14
C VAL A 79 1.61 -6.02 -1.00
N VAL A 80 2.87 -5.73 -1.31
CA VAL A 80 3.96 -5.65 -0.33
C VAL A 80 3.70 -4.59 0.76
N PRO A 81 3.43 -3.30 0.43
CA PRO A 81 3.14 -2.30 1.46
C PRO A 81 1.85 -2.61 2.25
N ILE A 82 0.83 -3.18 1.60
CA ILE A 82 -0.40 -3.60 2.28
C ILE A 82 -0.07 -4.67 3.32
N LEU A 83 0.66 -5.73 2.93
CA LEU A 83 1.02 -6.82 3.84
C LEU A 83 1.87 -6.33 5.02
N ILE A 84 2.84 -5.44 4.77
CA ILE A 84 3.63 -4.81 5.83
C ILE A 84 2.71 -4.05 6.79
N ALA A 85 1.77 -3.26 6.25
CA ALA A 85 0.85 -2.48 7.09
C ALA A 85 -0.02 -3.37 7.98
N LEU A 86 -0.60 -4.43 7.41
CA LEU A 86 -1.47 -5.38 8.10
C LEU A 86 -0.74 -6.10 9.24
N VAL A 87 0.44 -6.65 8.97
CA VAL A 87 1.21 -7.42 9.96
C VAL A 87 1.77 -6.50 11.04
N SER A 88 2.38 -5.38 10.66
CA SER A 88 2.98 -4.45 11.63
C SER A 88 1.94 -3.82 12.55
N SER A 89 0.76 -3.45 12.03
CA SER A 89 -0.30 -2.90 12.87
C SER A 89 -0.91 -3.92 13.83
N GLY A 90 -1.10 -5.17 13.39
CA GLY A 90 -1.52 -6.25 14.27
C GLY A 90 -0.56 -6.47 15.43
N ILE A 91 0.72 -6.66 15.13
CA ILE A 91 1.76 -6.84 16.15
C ILE A 91 1.81 -5.64 17.11
N LEU A 92 1.79 -4.42 16.56
CA LEU A 92 1.87 -3.21 17.37
C LEU A 92 0.68 -3.08 18.33
N ALA A 93 -0.56 -3.27 17.85
CA ALA A 93 -1.74 -3.21 18.70
C ALA A 93 -1.76 -4.33 19.75
N TRP A 94 -1.36 -5.55 19.39
CA TRP A 94 -1.28 -6.67 20.32
C TRP A 94 -0.26 -6.43 21.44
N ILE A 95 0.91 -5.84 21.14
CA ILE A 95 1.90 -5.47 22.16
C ILE A 95 1.30 -4.46 23.13
N VAL A 96 0.68 -3.39 22.63
CA VAL A 96 0.06 -2.36 23.48
C VAL A 96 -1.02 -2.96 24.38
N PHE A 97 -1.88 -3.81 23.82
CA PHE A 97 -2.93 -4.47 24.57
C PHE A 97 -2.38 -5.44 25.63
N SER A 98 -1.33 -6.19 25.31
CA SER A 98 -0.69 -7.13 26.24
C SER A 98 -0.04 -6.44 27.44
N LEU A 99 0.24 -5.14 27.33
CA LEU A 99 0.73 -4.30 28.41
C LEU A 99 -0.39 -3.70 29.27
N GLY A 100 -1.66 -4.01 28.96
CA GLY A 100 -2.84 -3.52 29.68
C GLY A 100 -3.29 -2.12 29.27
N PHE A 101 -2.75 -1.57 28.17
CA PHE A 101 -3.25 -0.30 27.63
C PHE A 101 -4.41 -0.57 26.70
N SER A 102 -5.58 -0.09 27.10
CA SER A 102 -6.80 -0.24 26.34
C SER A 102 -7.68 1.00 26.54
N GLY A 103 -8.38 1.43 25.48
CA GLY A 103 -9.30 2.56 25.55
C GLY A 103 -10.73 2.08 25.82
N ASP A 104 -11.40 2.70 26.79
CA ASP A 104 -12.84 2.51 27.06
C ASP A 104 -13.64 3.49 26.20
N ALA A 105 -13.71 3.24 24.90
CA ALA A 105 -14.50 4.04 23.98
C ALA A 105 -15.65 3.23 23.39
N GLY A 106 -16.80 3.27 24.06
CA GLY A 106 -18.09 2.88 23.48
C GLY A 106 -18.81 1.73 24.19
N GLY A 107 -18.18 1.12 25.21
CA GLY A 107 -18.73 -0.03 25.92
C GLY A 107 -19.06 -1.23 25.02
N ASP A 108 -19.52 -2.32 25.63
CA ASP A 108 -19.80 -3.58 24.92
C ASP A 108 -21.17 -3.62 24.22
N ASP A 109 -21.96 -2.54 24.26
CA ASP A 109 -23.31 -2.53 23.67
C ASP A 109 -23.24 -2.47 22.13
N PRO A 110 -23.72 -3.51 21.42
CA PRO A 110 -23.72 -3.54 19.96
C PRO A 110 -24.50 -2.38 19.34
N SER A 111 -25.60 -1.97 19.97
CA SER A 111 -26.48 -0.93 19.44
C SER A 111 -25.83 0.45 19.52
N LEU A 112 -25.16 0.76 20.63
CA LEU A 112 -24.37 1.98 20.78
C LEU A 112 -23.18 2.00 19.82
N GLY A 113 -22.51 0.86 19.64
CA GLY A 113 -21.43 0.70 18.67
C GLY A 113 -21.84 1.08 17.25
N LEU A 114 -22.95 0.52 16.78
CA LEU A 114 -23.51 0.86 15.47
C LEU A 114 -23.81 2.36 15.33
N TRP A 115 -24.43 2.98 16.35
CA TRP A 115 -24.71 4.41 16.34
C TRP A 115 -23.44 5.27 16.29
N TYR A 116 -22.43 4.93 17.09
CA TYR A 116 -21.16 5.66 17.11
C TYR A 116 -20.40 5.55 15.78
N GLY A 117 -20.38 4.38 15.14
CA GLY A 117 -19.74 4.25 13.83
C GLY A 117 -20.48 4.99 12.70
N ILE A 118 -21.82 5.07 12.76
CA ILE A 118 -22.61 5.91 11.84
C ILE A 118 -22.29 7.40 12.07
N ILE A 119 -22.28 7.85 13.33
CA ILE A 119 -21.93 9.24 13.67
C ILE A 119 -20.53 9.58 13.18
N PHE A 120 -19.55 8.69 13.41
CA PHE A 120 -18.19 8.85 12.92
C PHE A 120 -18.16 9.02 11.40
N THR A 121 -18.89 8.17 10.67
CA THR A 121 -18.99 8.25 9.20
C THR A 121 -19.59 9.58 8.75
N VAL A 122 -20.67 10.04 9.39
CA VAL A 122 -21.33 11.31 9.07
C VAL A 122 -20.38 12.48 9.30
N VAL A 123 -19.66 12.49 10.43
CA VAL A 123 -18.66 13.53 10.74
C VAL A 123 -17.56 13.51 9.69
N ALA A 124 -17.01 12.35 9.33
CA ALA A 124 -15.99 12.22 8.30
C ALA A 124 -16.49 12.73 6.93
N ALA A 125 -17.74 12.42 6.56
CA ALA A 125 -18.36 12.90 5.34
C ALA A 125 -18.47 14.44 5.33
N ILE A 126 -18.99 15.04 6.40
CA ILE A 126 -19.10 16.50 6.56
C ILE A 126 -17.70 17.15 6.49
N SER A 127 -16.71 16.59 7.18
CA SER A 127 -15.33 17.07 7.13
C SER A 127 -14.76 17.02 5.72
N SER A 128 -15.00 15.96 4.94
CA SER A 128 -14.53 15.85 3.56
C SER A 128 -15.16 16.91 2.64
N ILE A 129 -16.46 17.21 2.82
CA ILE A 129 -17.16 18.28 2.09
C ILE A 129 -16.56 19.64 2.45
N PHE A 130 -16.32 19.89 3.74
CA PHE A 130 -15.73 21.13 4.22
C PHE A 130 -14.31 21.35 3.67
N ILE A 131 -13.48 20.29 3.65
CA ILE A 131 -12.15 20.32 3.04
C ILE A 131 -12.26 20.66 1.56
N ALA A 132 -13.11 19.96 0.80
CA ALA A 132 -13.29 20.24 -0.63
C ALA A 132 -13.78 21.67 -0.89
N TYR A 133 -14.66 22.20 -0.05
CA TYR A 133 -15.11 23.60 -0.14
C TYR A 133 -13.95 24.59 0.07
N ILE A 134 -13.10 24.37 1.08
CA ILE A 134 -11.92 25.22 1.32
C ILE A 134 -10.96 25.17 0.14
N VAL A 135 -10.66 23.97 -0.36
CA VAL A 135 -9.73 23.76 -1.48
C VAL A 135 -10.25 24.44 -2.76
N LYS A 136 -11.55 24.31 -3.06
CA LYS A 136 -12.15 25.05 -4.19
C LYS A 136 -12.02 26.56 -4.06
N LYS A 137 -12.14 27.10 -2.85
CA LYS A 137 -12.13 28.56 -2.63
C LYS A 137 -10.71 29.14 -2.59
N LYS A 138 -9.75 28.41 -2.03
CA LYS A 138 -8.39 28.92 -1.74
C LYS A 138 -7.28 28.26 -2.56
N GLY A 139 -7.59 27.25 -3.37
CA GLY A 139 -6.63 26.54 -4.22
C GLY A 139 -5.75 25.53 -3.47
N GLU A 140 -4.68 25.10 -4.14
CA GLU A 140 -3.77 24.04 -3.70
C GLU A 140 -2.98 24.38 -2.42
N GLU A 141 -2.63 25.65 -2.22
CA GLU A 141 -1.93 26.08 -1.00
C GLU A 141 -2.76 25.79 0.26
N ALA A 142 -4.09 25.93 0.19
CA ALA A 142 -4.94 25.59 1.32
C ALA A 142 -4.94 24.09 1.63
N LEU A 143 -4.89 23.24 0.59
CA LEU A 143 -4.75 21.79 0.77
C LEU A 143 -3.42 21.47 1.45
N LYS A 144 -2.32 22.07 0.99
CA LYS A 144 -0.98 21.90 1.56
C LYS A 144 -0.92 22.27 3.05
N TYR A 145 -1.48 23.41 3.44
CA TYR A 145 -1.50 23.82 4.85
C TYR A 145 -2.42 22.93 5.71
N LEU A 146 -3.59 22.56 5.19
CA LEU A 146 -4.54 21.72 5.92
C LEU A 146 -3.97 20.32 6.14
N MET A 147 -3.44 19.69 5.09
CA MET A 147 -2.80 18.37 5.17
C MET A 147 -1.52 18.43 5.98
N GLY A 148 -0.69 19.46 5.79
CA GLY A 148 0.54 19.65 6.57
C GLY A 148 0.29 19.77 8.07
N PHE A 149 -0.74 20.52 8.46
CA PHE A 149 -1.13 20.66 9.86
C PHE A 149 -1.72 19.36 10.44
N ALA A 150 -2.59 18.68 9.70
CA ALA A 150 -3.13 17.39 10.12
C ALA A 150 -2.01 16.34 10.32
N PHE A 151 -1.08 16.25 9.37
CA PHE A 151 0.08 15.37 9.47
C PHE A 151 1.00 15.75 10.62
N PHE A 152 1.10 17.04 10.97
CA PHE A 152 1.89 17.51 12.10
C PHE A 152 1.34 16.97 13.41
N LEU A 153 0.04 17.13 13.61
CA LEU A 153 -0.61 16.63 14.79
C LEU A 153 -0.55 15.10 14.85
N LEU A 154 -0.84 14.41 13.75
CA LEU A 154 -0.81 12.94 13.69
C LEU A 154 0.59 12.39 14.01
N THR A 155 1.63 12.89 13.33
CA THR A 155 3.00 12.41 13.55
C THR A 155 3.47 12.70 14.98
N CYS A 156 3.17 13.88 15.52
CA CYS A 156 3.57 14.25 16.86
C CYS A 156 2.86 13.38 17.91
N MET A 157 1.53 13.31 17.84
CA MET A 157 0.69 12.64 18.84
C MET A 157 0.85 11.12 18.79
N LEU A 158 0.88 10.51 17.59
CA LEU A 158 1.02 9.06 17.48
C LEU A 158 2.44 8.61 17.85
N SER A 159 3.48 9.34 17.43
CA SER A 159 4.85 9.01 17.84
C SER A 159 5.02 9.14 19.36
N TYR A 160 4.47 10.22 19.94
CA TYR A 160 4.47 10.39 21.39
C TYR A 160 3.73 9.25 22.09
N PHE A 161 2.50 8.92 21.67
CA PHE A 161 1.69 7.86 22.27
C PHE A 161 2.42 6.51 22.26
N PHE A 162 2.89 6.05 21.10
CA PHE A 162 3.55 4.74 21.00
C PHE A 162 4.94 4.73 21.68
N GLY A 163 5.67 5.85 21.68
CA GLY A 163 6.94 5.92 22.38
C GLY A 163 6.80 6.06 23.90
N ASP A 164 5.74 6.70 24.39
CA ASP A 164 5.47 6.78 25.83
C ASP A 164 5.20 5.40 26.44
N ILE A 165 4.53 4.51 25.68
CA ILE A 165 4.36 3.09 26.06
C ILE A 165 5.73 2.41 26.25
N LEU A 166 6.70 2.66 25.37
CA LEU A 166 8.06 2.13 25.54
C LEU A 166 8.73 2.74 26.78
N LEU A 167 8.56 4.03 27.03
CA LEU A 167 9.14 4.69 28.21
C LEU A 167 8.59 4.11 29.52
N ILE A 168 7.31 3.75 29.58
CA ILE A 168 6.71 3.11 30.75
C ILE A 168 7.39 1.77 31.06
N ILE A 169 7.74 0.98 30.03
CA ILE A 169 8.41 -0.31 30.20
C ILE A 169 9.83 -0.16 30.76
N TYR A 170 10.58 0.87 30.32
CA TYR A 170 12.00 1.02 30.63
C TYR A 170 12.30 1.93 31.82
N SER A 171 11.33 2.68 32.34
CA SER A 171 11.58 3.68 33.39
C SER A 171 11.48 3.07 34.79
N PRO A 172 12.56 3.08 35.61
CA PRO A 172 12.59 2.41 36.90
C PRO A 172 11.82 3.14 38.01
N ASN A 173 11.53 4.43 37.84
CA ASN A 173 10.75 5.23 38.79
C ASN A 173 10.01 6.39 38.10
N GLN A 174 9.03 6.97 38.81
CA GLN A 174 8.16 8.02 38.28
C GLN A 174 8.90 9.31 37.89
N LEU A 175 9.92 9.70 38.64
CA LEU A 175 10.66 10.94 38.38
C LEU A 175 11.45 10.84 37.08
N VAL A 176 12.13 9.72 36.86
CA VAL A 176 12.88 9.42 35.63
C VAL A 176 11.91 9.34 34.45
N TYR A 177 10.77 8.66 34.60
CA TYR A 177 9.73 8.62 33.57
C TYR A 177 9.25 10.02 33.16
N ASN A 178 8.90 10.89 34.12
CA ASN A 178 8.42 12.24 33.83
C ASN A 178 9.47 13.07 33.05
N ILE A 179 10.75 12.97 33.42
CA ILE A 179 11.84 13.67 32.74
C ILE A 179 12.02 13.12 31.31
N LEU A 180 12.07 11.79 31.15
CA LEU A 180 12.25 11.16 29.84
C LEU A 180 11.05 11.41 28.92
N SER A 181 9.83 11.34 29.44
CA SER A 181 8.60 11.59 28.69
C SER A 181 8.54 13.04 28.18
N PHE A 182 8.92 14.03 29.01
CA PHE A 182 9.03 15.42 28.56
C PHE A 182 10.09 15.60 27.46
N ILE A 183 11.28 15.03 27.62
CA ILE A 183 12.35 15.09 26.59
C ILE A 183 11.87 14.44 25.29
N TYR A 184 11.19 13.29 25.40
CA TYR A 184 10.66 12.56 24.25
C TYR A 184 9.54 13.30 23.54
N PHE A 185 8.66 13.99 24.27
CA PHE A 185 7.64 14.86 23.69
C PHE A 185 8.27 15.99 22.87
N VAL A 186 9.27 16.69 23.43
CA VAL A 186 10.00 17.75 22.71
C VAL A 186 10.69 17.19 21.47
N PHE A 187 11.29 16.00 21.56
CA PHE A 187 11.87 15.31 20.42
C PHE A 187 10.83 15.01 19.33
N CYS A 188 9.66 14.46 19.69
CA CYS A 188 8.56 14.18 18.75
C CYS A 188 8.06 15.45 18.06
N LEU A 189 7.96 16.57 18.80
CA LEU A 189 7.56 17.86 18.26
C LEU A 189 8.56 18.35 17.21
N ILE A 190 9.86 18.35 17.54
CA ILE A 190 10.94 18.77 16.61
C ILE A 190 10.98 17.86 15.38
N LEU A 191 10.90 16.54 15.58
CA LEU A 191 10.89 15.56 14.51
C LEU A 191 9.69 15.75 13.57
N SER A 192 8.50 16.01 14.12
CA SER A 192 7.29 16.25 13.32
C SER A 192 7.41 17.50 12.46
N ILE A 193 7.94 18.60 13.01
CA ILE A 193 8.23 19.83 12.23
C ILE A 193 9.22 19.52 11.09
N TYR A 194 10.29 18.79 11.39
CA TYR A 194 11.30 18.42 10.39
C TYR A 194 10.71 17.56 9.28
N LEU A 195 9.97 16.51 9.61
CA LEU A 195 9.40 15.57 8.63
C LEU A 195 8.41 16.28 7.70
N ILE A 196 7.59 17.19 8.21
CA ILE A 196 6.57 17.87 7.41
C ILE A 196 7.16 18.95 6.52
N ARG A 197 8.13 19.70 7.03
CA ARG A 197 8.90 20.63 6.21
C ARG A 197 9.65 19.89 5.09
N SER A 198 10.14 18.68 5.35
CA SER A 198 10.82 17.85 4.36
C SER A 198 9.84 17.24 3.35
N PHE A 199 8.68 16.76 3.81
CA PHE A 199 7.63 16.16 3.00
C PHE A 199 6.98 17.17 2.05
N PHE A 200 6.37 18.23 2.59
CA PHE A 200 5.67 19.26 1.80
C PHE A 200 6.61 20.29 1.16
N GLY A 201 7.89 20.26 1.53
CA GLY A 201 8.94 21.07 0.90
C GLY A 201 9.62 20.39 -0.29
N GLY A 202 9.17 19.18 -0.70
CA GLY A 202 9.72 18.46 -1.85
C GLY A 202 11.15 17.92 -1.64
N LYS A 203 11.64 17.86 -0.39
CA LYS A 203 13.02 17.44 -0.09
C LYS A 203 13.15 15.94 0.16
N MET A 204 12.03 15.24 0.35
CA MET A 204 12.04 13.80 0.56
C MET A 204 12.11 13.05 -0.77
N SER A 205 13.04 12.11 -0.86
CA SER A 205 12.99 11.12 -1.94
C SER A 205 11.73 10.26 -1.83
N LYS A 206 11.26 9.77 -2.98
CA LYS A 206 10.06 8.91 -3.07
C LYS A 206 10.03 7.74 -2.08
N LYS A 207 11.18 7.07 -1.88
CA LYS A 207 11.30 5.98 -0.90
C LYS A 207 11.04 6.44 0.53
N LYS A 208 11.58 7.60 0.93
CA LYS A 208 11.37 8.19 2.26
C LYS A 208 9.92 8.63 2.44
N ARG A 209 9.32 9.22 1.39
CA ARG A 209 7.92 9.62 1.37
C ARG A 209 6.99 8.43 1.58
N ASN A 210 7.19 7.37 0.80
CA ASN A 210 6.46 6.11 0.94
C ASN A 210 6.60 5.49 2.33
N PHE A 211 7.83 5.41 2.85
CA PHE A 211 8.07 4.90 4.20
C PHE A 211 7.31 5.71 5.25
N TYR A 212 7.32 7.04 5.16
CA TYR A 212 6.61 7.91 6.10
C TYR A 212 5.09 7.74 6.01
N VAL A 213 4.50 7.70 4.81
CA VAL A 213 3.06 7.47 4.62
C VAL A 213 2.65 6.10 5.18
N LEU A 214 3.43 5.05 4.90
CA LEU A 214 3.19 3.71 5.41
C LEU A 214 3.28 3.68 6.94
N PHE A 215 4.31 4.29 7.51
CA PHE A 215 4.52 4.38 8.96
C PHE A 215 3.34 5.06 9.65
N ILE A 216 2.93 6.24 9.18
CA ILE A 216 1.79 6.96 9.77
C ILE A 216 0.48 6.17 9.58
N GLY A 217 0.25 5.54 8.43
CA GLY A 217 -0.92 4.68 8.23
C GLY A 217 -1.00 3.51 9.21
N ILE A 218 0.13 2.84 9.47
CA ILE A 218 0.24 1.77 10.49
C ILE A 218 -0.10 2.30 11.88
N LEU A 219 0.47 3.45 12.27
CA LEU A 219 0.22 4.05 13.58
C LEU A 219 -1.24 4.46 13.74
N ILE A 220 -1.87 5.06 12.72
CA ILE A 220 -3.29 5.45 12.77
C ILE A 220 -4.16 4.21 12.97
N GLY A 221 -4.00 3.17 12.16
CA GLY A 221 -4.85 1.97 12.25
C GLY A 221 -4.69 1.26 13.59
N SER A 222 -3.45 1.14 14.07
CA SER A 222 -3.16 0.52 15.37
C SER A 222 -3.75 1.34 16.53
N PHE A 223 -3.60 2.67 16.49
CA PHE A 223 -4.14 3.57 17.50
C PHE A 223 -5.66 3.55 17.52
N MET A 224 -6.31 3.61 16.35
CA MET A 224 -7.76 3.49 16.25
C MET A 224 -8.27 2.17 16.84
N ASN A 225 -7.56 1.06 16.61
CA ASN A 225 -7.93 -0.20 17.25
C ASN A 225 -7.82 -0.11 18.77
N ILE A 226 -6.69 0.40 19.31
CA ILE A 226 -6.49 0.54 20.76
C ILE A 226 -7.59 1.39 21.40
N VAL A 227 -8.03 2.45 20.73
CA VAL A 227 -9.10 3.32 21.22
C VAL A 227 -10.46 2.62 21.18
N PHE A 228 -10.78 1.88 20.11
CA PHE A 228 -12.12 1.33 19.85
C PHE A 228 -12.24 -0.19 20.07
N TYR A 229 -11.26 -0.84 20.71
CA TYR A 229 -11.12 -2.29 20.68
C TYR A 229 -12.33 -3.04 21.28
N GLU A 230 -12.99 -2.47 22.30
CA GLU A 230 -14.11 -3.08 23.02
C GLU A 230 -15.33 -3.26 22.11
N ASN A 231 -15.50 -2.39 21.11
CA ASN A 231 -16.71 -2.36 20.32
C ASN A 231 -16.44 -2.72 18.84
N SER A 232 -16.44 -4.03 18.54
CA SER A 232 -16.34 -4.54 17.17
C SER A 232 -17.44 -4.00 16.24
N PHE A 233 -18.64 -3.70 16.77
CA PHE A 233 -19.73 -3.13 15.98
C PHE A 233 -19.48 -1.69 15.57
N LEU A 234 -18.82 -0.89 16.42
CA LEU A 234 -18.33 0.45 16.07
C LEU A 234 -17.33 0.36 14.91
N ILE A 235 -16.31 -0.49 15.03
CA ILE A 235 -15.29 -0.63 13.98
C ILE A 235 -15.92 -1.12 12.68
N ALA A 236 -16.78 -2.15 12.73
CA ALA A 236 -17.45 -2.67 11.55
C ALA A 236 -18.36 -1.62 10.88
N SER A 237 -19.20 -0.92 11.66
CA SER A 237 -20.11 0.10 11.11
C SER A 237 -19.37 1.31 10.56
N MET A 238 -18.30 1.76 11.21
CA MET A 238 -17.41 2.81 10.71
C MET A 238 -16.73 2.39 9.40
N LEU A 239 -16.16 1.20 9.33
CA LEU A 239 -15.49 0.69 8.13
C LEU A 239 -16.47 0.53 6.95
N ILE A 240 -17.66 0.01 7.21
CA ILE A 240 -18.74 -0.10 6.21
C ILE A 240 -19.19 1.30 5.77
N GLY A 241 -19.44 2.20 6.73
CA GLY A 241 -19.92 3.55 6.46
C GLY A 241 -18.94 4.36 5.61
N ILE A 242 -17.65 4.35 5.96
CA ILE A 242 -16.60 5.03 5.21
C ILE A 242 -16.41 4.39 3.84
N SER A 243 -16.49 3.06 3.72
CA SER A 243 -16.45 2.36 2.44
C SER A 243 -17.59 2.77 1.51
N ILE A 244 -18.81 2.88 2.02
CA ILE A 244 -19.96 3.36 1.24
C ILE A 244 -19.75 4.83 0.84
N TRP A 245 -19.27 5.66 1.77
CA TRP A 245 -18.95 7.06 1.49
C TRP A 245 -17.88 7.19 0.40
N ASP A 246 -16.86 6.35 0.38
CA ASP A 246 -15.81 6.34 -0.64
C ASP A 246 -16.41 6.15 -2.04
N ILE A 247 -17.31 5.18 -2.22
CA ILE A 247 -18.04 4.97 -3.50
C ILE A 247 -18.79 6.23 -3.95
N ILE A 248 -19.49 6.88 -3.02
CA ILE A 248 -20.30 8.07 -3.30
C ILE A 248 -19.38 9.25 -3.66
N SER A 249 -18.32 9.43 -2.87
CA SER A 249 -17.41 10.56 -2.97
C SER A 249 -16.57 10.54 -4.25
N VAL A 250 -16.17 9.36 -4.72
CA VAL A 250 -15.46 9.17 -5.99
C VAL A 250 -16.36 9.47 -7.19
N LYS A 251 -17.61 9.01 -7.18
CA LYS A 251 -18.51 9.17 -8.35
C LYS A 251 -19.06 10.58 -8.52
N LYS A 252 -19.43 11.25 -7.42
CA LYS A 252 -20.17 12.53 -7.47
C LYS A 252 -19.73 13.55 -6.43
N GLY A 253 -18.70 13.27 -5.63
CA GLY A 253 -18.48 13.98 -4.38
C GLY A 253 -17.16 14.75 -4.26
N PRO A 254 -16.72 14.98 -3.00
CA PRO A 254 -15.58 15.83 -2.65
C PRO A 254 -14.26 15.43 -3.31
N ILE A 255 -13.99 14.13 -3.45
CA ILE A 255 -12.73 13.62 -4.00
C ILE A 255 -12.60 14.02 -5.47
N LYS A 256 -13.65 13.77 -6.27
CA LYS A 256 -13.68 14.20 -7.67
C LYS A 256 -13.48 15.71 -7.80
N SER A 257 -14.12 16.47 -6.92
CA SER A 257 -13.99 17.93 -6.87
C SER A 257 -12.56 18.41 -6.53
N ILE A 258 -11.85 17.71 -5.66
CA ILE A 258 -10.44 18.00 -5.36
C ILE A 258 -9.59 17.67 -6.59
N MET A 259 -9.75 16.48 -7.17
CA MET A 259 -9.01 16.06 -8.37
C MET A 259 -9.21 17.01 -9.55
N GLU A 260 -10.43 17.49 -9.78
CA GLU A 260 -10.75 18.50 -10.81
C GLU A 260 -10.12 19.85 -10.51
N ALA A 261 -10.17 20.32 -9.25
CA ALA A 261 -9.60 21.60 -8.85
C ALA A 261 -8.07 21.62 -8.90
N THR A 262 -7.45 20.45 -8.79
CA THR A 262 -6.00 20.27 -8.74
C THR A 262 -5.47 19.56 -9.98
N GLY A 263 -6.11 19.68 -11.15
CA GLY A 263 -5.58 19.19 -12.43
C GLY A 263 -5.38 17.67 -12.59
N GLY A 264 -5.70 16.84 -11.59
CA GLY A 264 -5.52 15.38 -11.60
C GLY A 264 -6.57 14.61 -12.40
N TYR A 265 -7.50 15.33 -13.05
CA TYR A 265 -8.58 14.76 -13.84
C TYR A 265 -8.59 15.33 -15.26
N ASP A 266 -8.11 14.51 -16.22
CA ASP A 266 -8.29 14.79 -17.65
C ASP A 266 -9.55 14.08 -18.20
N PRO A 267 -10.63 14.83 -18.51
CA PRO A 267 -11.87 14.30 -19.07
C PRO A 267 -11.73 13.81 -20.52
N GLU A 268 -10.73 14.27 -21.28
CA GLU A 268 -10.52 13.84 -22.67
C GLU A 268 -9.93 12.43 -22.72
N PHE A 269 -8.91 12.16 -21.88
CA PHE A 269 -8.37 10.81 -21.70
C PHE A 269 -9.42 9.82 -21.17
N GLU A 270 -10.30 10.22 -20.24
CA GLU A 270 -11.37 9.31 -19.76
C GLU A 270 -12.33 8.91 -20.89
N ARG A 271 -12.61 9.82 -21.83
CA ARG A 271 -13.42 9.51 -23.03
C ARG A 271 -12.69 8.54 -23.96
N LYS A 272 -11.41 8.78 -24.24
CA LYS A 272 -10.57 7.92 -25.09
C LYS A 272 -10.37 6.51 -24.52
N LEU A 273 -10.31 6.38 -23.19
CA LEU A 273 -10.25 5.08 -22.50
C LEU A 273 -11.59 4.32 -22.61
N LYS A 274 -12.73 5.01 -22.44
CA LYS A 274 -14.06 4.40 -22.57
C LYS A 274 -14.42 4.04 -24.01
N SER A 275 -13.88 4.75 -25.00
CA SER A 275 -14.04 4.41 -26.42
C SER A 275 -13.14 3.25 -26.86
N GLY A 276 -12.20 2.80 -26.01
CA GLY A 276 -11.30 1.70 -26.32
C GLY A 276 -10.16 2.09 -27.27
N GLU A 277 -9.88 3.38 -27.43
CA GLU A 277 -8.81 3.89 -28.31
C GLU A 277 -7.40 3.73 -27.70
N ILE A 278 -7.30 3.52 -26.39
CA ILE A 278 -6.04 3.34 -25.66
C ILE A 278 -5.91 1.85 -25.27
N GLU A 279 -4.88 1.18 -25.78
CA GLU A 279 -4.61 -0.24 -25.46
C GLU A 279 -4.09 -0.40 -24.01
N ILE A 280 -4.59 -1.43 -23.32
CA ILE A 280 -4.35 -1.77 -21.90
C ILE A 280 -2.87 -2.05 -21.56
N LYS A 281 -1.97 -2.14 -22.56
CA LYS A 281 -0.56 -2.52 -22.37
C LYS A 281 0.27 -1.50 -21.59
N ASP A 282 -0.11 -0.23 -21.59
CA ASP A 282 0.60 0.82 -20.83
C ASP A 282 0.29 0.77 -19.31
N PHE A 283 -0.72 0.01 -18.90
CA PHE A 283 -1.16 -0.11 -17.51
C PHE A 283 -0.26 -1.01 -16.65
N GLU A 284 0.63 -1.83 -17.24
CA GLU A 284 1.54 -2.68 -16.47
C GLU A 284 2.72 -1.91 -15.84
N PHE A 285 3.03 -0.73 -16.37
CA PHE A 285 4.11 0.13 -15.89
C PHE A 285 3.61 1.33 -15.07
N SER A 286 2.29 1.54 -15.01
CA SER A 286 1.71 2.64 -14.24
C SER A 286 1.98 2.49 -12.75
N GLU A 287 2.31 3.61 -12.11
CA GLU A 287 2.42 3.69 -10.66
C GLU A 287 1.03 3.71 -10.03
N LEU A 288 0.81 2.85 -9.05
CA LEU A 288 -0.39 2.85 -8.24
C LEU A 288 -0.18 3.77 -7.04
N GLU A 289 -1.13 4.69 -6.84
CA GLU A 289 -1.19 5.54 -5.65
C GLU A 289 -2.19 4.94 -4.67
N ILE A 290 -1.74 4.58 -3.47
CA ILE A 290 -2.58 4.08 -2.39
C ILE A 290 -2.75 5.19 -1.36
N GLY A 291 -3.98 5.54 -1.02
CA GLY A 291 -4.26 6.58 -0.03
C GLY A 291 -3.82 6.16 1.38
N ILE A 292 -3.32 7.11 2.18
CA ILE A 292 -3.03 6.83 3.60
C ILE A 292 -4.26 6.33 4.37
N GLY A 293 -5.46 6.81 4.00
CA GLY A 293 -6.72 6.35 4.57
C GLY A 293 -6.93 4.86 4.36
N ASP A 294 -6.66 4.36 3.14
CA ASP A 294 -6.75 2.94 2.81
C ASP A 294 -5.82 2.11 3.70
N ILE A 295 -4.55 2.53 3.81
CA ILE A 295 -3.56 1.88 4.67
C ILE A 295 -4.02 1.86 6.13
N ALA A 296 -4.57 2.97 6.63
CA ALA A 296 -5.05 3.08 8.00
C ALA A 296 -6.24 2.16 8.28
N PHE A 297 -7.23 2.09 7.38
CA PHE A 297 -8.41 1.23 7.56
C PHE A 297 -8.09 -0.25 7.37
N TYR A 298 -7.18 -0.60 6.46
CA TYR A 298 -6.64 -1.95 6.35
C TYR A 298 -5.94 -2.37 7.64
N SER A 299 -5.07 -1.49 8.16
CA SER A 299 -4.35 -1.70 9.42
C SER A 299 -5.30 -1.82 10.61
N LEU A 300 -6.36 -1.01 10.67
CA LEU A 300 -7.40 -1.09 11.69
C LEU A 300 -8.10 -2.46 11.69
N LEU A 301 -8.57 -2.93 10.53
CA LEU A 301 -9.28 -4.20 10.45
C LEU A 301 -8.38 -5.40 10.83
N ALA A 302 -7.14 -5.42 10.36
CA ALA A 302 -6.19 -6.48 10.71
C ALA A 302 -5.84 -6.48 12.20
N SER A 303 -5.50 -5.31 12.75
CA SER A 303 -5.16 -5.19 14.17
C SER A 303 -6.33 -5.52 15.08
N HIS A 304 -7.55 -5.10 14.72
CA HIS A 304 -8.75 -5.47 15.45
C HIS A 304 -9.02 -6.98 15.41
N SER A 305 -8.87 -7.61 14.24
CA SER A 305 -9.09 -9.06 14.08
C SER A 305 -8.16 -9.89 14.98
N LEU A 306 -6.92 -9.45 15.16
CA LEU A 306 -5.97 -10.08 16.07
C LEU A 306 -6.35 -9.85 17.54
N VAL A 307 -6.58 -8.59 17.95
CA VAL A 307 -6.85 -8.25 19.35
C VAL A 307 -8.19 -8.83 19.82
N ALA A 308 -9.26 -8.66 19.04
CA ALA A 308 -10.57 -9.22 19.36
C ALA A 308 -10.55 -10.76 19.37
N GLY A 309 -9.87 -11.39 18.42
CA GLY A 309 -9.73 -12.85 18.40
C GLY A 309 -9.02 -13.40 19.63
N TYR A 310 -7.97 -12.70 20.10
CA TYR A 310 -7.28 -13.05 21.34
C TYR A 310 -8.18 -12.85 22.57
N PHE A 311 -8.91 -11.73 22.64
CA PHE A 311 -9.77 -11.42 23.79
C PHE A 311 -10.94 -12.39 23.93
N ILE A 312 -11.56 -12.80 22.83
CA ILE A 312 -12.73 -13.71 22.85
C ILE A 312 -12.34 -15.14 23.27
N THR A 313 -11.13 -15.58 22.92
CA THR A 313 -10.74 -17.00 23.03
C THR A 313 -9.57 -17.27 23.98
N GLU A 314 -8.90 -16.23 24.45
CA GLU A 314 -7.62 -16.30 25.19
C GLU A 314 -6.55 -17.14 24.48
N ASN A 315 -6.70 -17.35 23.15
CA ASN A 315 -5.84 -18.23 22.36
C ASN A 315 -5.17 -17.46 21.22
N LEU A 316 -3.85 -17.29 21.32
CA LEU A 316 -3.05 -16.59 20.31
C LEU A 316 -3.12 -17.25 18.92
N THR A 317 -3.26 -18.57 18.85
CA THR A 317 -3.38 -19.28 17.56
C THR A 317 -4.67 -18.88 16.85
N VAL A 318 -5.78 -18.82 17.59
CA VAL A 318 -7.08 -18.39 17.06
C VAL A 318 -7.04 -16.92 16.63
N ALA A 319 -6.41 -16.07 17.43
CA ALA A 319 -6.19 -14.67 17.10
C ALA A 319 -5.41 -14.50 15.77
N ILE A 320 -4.33 -15.26 15.59
CA ILE A 320 -3.52 -15.23 14.36
C ILE A 320 -4.33 -15.72 13.16
N ILE A 321 -5.16 -16.77 13.33
CA ILE A 321 -6.06 -17.26 12.28
C ILE A 321 -7.04 -16.17 11.86
N SER A 322 -7.66 -15.49 12.82
CA SER A 322 -8.59 -14.38 12.58
C SER A 322 -7.95 -13.24 11.79
N MET A 323 -6.77 -12.78 12.23
CA MET A 323 -6.00 -11.77 11.49
C MET A 323 -5.65 -12.25 10.08
N THR A 324 -5.24 -13.51 9.91
CA THR A 324 -4.87 -14.08 8.62
C THR A 324 -6.05 -14.07 7.64
N PHE A 325 -7.25 -14.42 8.10
CA PHE A 325 -8.46 -14.37 7.28
C PHE A 325 -8.80 -12.94 6.86
N ALA A 326 -8.73 -11.97 7.78
CA ALA A 326 -8.92 -10.56 7.47
C ALA A 326 -7.89 -10.07 6.42
N CYS A 327 -6.61 -10.40 6.60
CA CYS A 327 -5.54 -10.08 5.66
C CYS A 327 -5.78 -10.67 4.26
N ILE A 328 -6.16 -11.95 4.18
CA ILE A 328 -6.51 -12.59 2.90
C ILE A 328 -7.67 -11.85 2.24
N GLY A 329 -8.71 -11.48 3.00
CA GLY A 329 -9.84 -10.75 2.46
C GLY A 329 -9.50 -9.37 1.92
N ILE A 330 -8.67 -8.62 2.64
CA ILE A 330 -8.17 -7.31 2.19
C ILE A 330 -7.32 -7.45 0.93
N ILE A 331 -6.43 -8.45 0.87
CA ILE A 331 -5.58 -8.69 -0.31
C ILE A 331 -6.42 -9.12 -1.52
N VAL A 332 -7.35 -10.06 -1.35
CA VAL A 332 -8.24 -10.51 -2.42
C VAL A 332 -9.13 -9.35 -2.91
N GLY A 333 -9.72 -8.59 -2.00
CA GLY A 333 -10.54 -7.44 -2.37
C GLY A 333 -9.76 -6.35 -3.09
N SER A 334 -8.53 -6.04 -2.66
CA SER A 334 -7.68 -5.05 -3.35
C SER A 334 -7.22 -5.54 -4.73
N LEU A 335 -6.91 -6.83 -4.89
CA LEU A 335 -6.63 -7.45 -6.20
C LEU A 335 -7.83 -7.34 -7.15
N LEU A 336 -9.05 -7.56 -6.64
CA LEU A 336 -10.28 -7.40 -7.42
C LEU A 336 -10.53 -5.93 -7.78
N THR A 337 -10.28 -4.99 -6.86
CA THR A 337 -10.37 -3.55 -7.13
C THR A 337 -9.41 -3.13 -8.25
N ILE A 338 -8.16 -3.59 -8.20
CA ILE A 338 -7.17 -3.33 -9.26
C ILE A 338 -7.58 -3.96 -10.58
N SER A 339 -8.12 -5.19 -10.55
CA SER A 339 -8.61 -5.86 -11.75
C SER A 339 -9.78 -5.10 -12.39
N ALA A 340 -10.63 -4.47 -11.58
CA ALA A 340 -11.68 -3.58 -12.04
C ALA A 340 -11.13 -2.22 -12.53
N LEU A 341 -10.01 -1.76 -11.99
CA LEU A 341 -9.34 -0.50 -12.38
C LEU A 341 -8.82 -0.58 -13.82
N LYS A 342 -8.44 -1.79 -14.27
CA LYS A 342 -8.12 -2.04 -15.69
C LYS A 342 -9.27 -1.69 -16.64
N ARG A 343 -10.51 -1.59 -16.14
CA ARG A 343 -11.72 -1.22 -16.92
C ARG A 343 -12.22 0.20 -16.62
N ASN A 344 -11.81 0.82 -15.51
CA ASN A 344 -12.30 2.13 -15.06
C ASN A 344 -11.12 2.97 -14.54
N LYS A 345 -10.92 4.18 -15.07
CA LYS A 345 -9.76 5.06 -14.71
C LYS A 345 -9.66 5.37 -13.20
N ILE A 346 -10.80 5.43 -12.50
CA ILE A 346 -10.86 5.75 -11.08
C ILE A 346 -11.85 4.80 -10.42
N LEU A 347 -11.41 4.12 -9.36
CA LEU A 347 -12.26 3.28 -8.53
C LEU A 347 -12.03 3.54 -7.04
N PRO A 348 -13.08 3.41 -6.21
CA PRO A 348 -12.93 3.48 -4.77
C PRO A 348 -12.08 2.29 -4.29
N GLY A 349 -11.04 2.59 -3.50
CA GLY A 349 -10.02 1.62 -3.07
C GLY A 349 -10.50 0.72 -1.94
N LEU A 350 -11.27 1.29 -1.02
CA LEU A 350 -11.70 0.68 0.25
C LEU A 350 -12.77 -0.42 0.14
N PRO A 351 -13.88 -0.24 -0.60
CA PRO A 351 -15.10 -0.98 -0.29
C PRO A 351 -14.94 -2.48 -0.43
N LEU A 352 -14.36 -2.94 -1.54
CA LEU A 352 -14.26 -4.36 -1.82
C LEU A 352 -13.30 -5.07 -0.85
N SER A 353 -12.16 -4.44 -0.56
CA SER A 353 -11.18 -4.90 0.43
C SER A 353 -11.78 -5.02 1.82
N ILE A 354 -12.55 -4.01 2.25
CA ILE A 354 -13.16 -3.98 3.59
C ILE A 354 -14.32 -4.96 3.71
N PHE A 355 -15.25 -5.02 2.75
CA PHE A 355 -16.39 -5.95 2.82
C PHE A 355 -15.93 -7.41 2.85
N ILE A 356 -14.98 -7.78 1.97
CA ILE A 356 -14.43 -9.15 1.95
C ILE A 356 -13.59 -9.42 3.21
N GLY A 357 -12.80 -8.43 3.65
CA GLY A 357 -12.02 -8.53 4.89
C GLY A 357 -12.89 -8.79 6.12
N ILE A 358 -13.95 -8.00 6.33
CA ILE A 358 -14.91 -8.19 7.43
C ILE A 358 -15.60 -9.55 7.29
N GLY A 359 -16.05 -9.91 6.09
CA GLY A 359 -16.71 -11.19 5.86
C GLY A 359 -15.82 -12.39 6.23
N LEU A 360 -14.54 -12.37 5.84
CA LEU A 360 -13.59 -13.42 6.20
C LEU A 360 -13.18 -13.39 7.68
N ALA A 361 -13.07 -12.20 8.29
CA ALA A 361 -12.84 -12.10 9.73
C ALA A 361 -14.00 -12.73 10.53
N LEU A 362 -15.24 -12.48 10.15
CA LEU A 362 -16.41 -13.11 10.78
C LEU A 362 -16.44 -14.64 10.53
N LEU A 363 -16.12 -15.08 9.31
CA LEU A 363 -16.01 -16.51 8.99
C LEU A 363 -14.96 -17.20 9.87
N SER A 364 -13.83 -16.52 10.14
CA SER A 364 -12.78 -17.04 10.99
C SER A 364 -13.29 -17.32 12.41
N GLY A 365 -14.14 -16.45 12.97
CA GLY A 365 -14.76 -16.67 14.28
C GLY A 365 -15.61 -17.93 14.31
N TYR A 366 -16.37 -18.21 13.25
CA TYR A 366 -17.13 -19.45 13.12
C TYR A 366 -16.22 -20.69 13.03
N VAL A 367 -15.14 -20.61 12.24
CA VAL A 367 -14.15 -21.69 12.15
C VAL A 367 -13.47 -21.93 13.49
N SER A 368 -13.10 -20.89 14.21
CA SER A 368 -12.48 -20.97 15.53
C SER A 368 -13.42 -21.61 16.56
N TYR A 369 -14.71 -21.28 16.52
CA TYR A 369 -15.73 -21.94 17.36
C TYR A 369 -15.84 -23.45 17.10
N LEU A 370 -15.51 -23.93 15.90
CA LEU A 370 -15.52 -25.37 15.59
C LEU A 370 -14.24 -26.10 16.01
N ILE A 371 -13.13 -25.37 16.21
CA ILE A 371 -11.82 -25.94 16.55
C ILE A 371 -11.64 -26.05 18.07
N ILE A 372 -12.21 -25.11 18.83
CA ILE A 372 -12.24 -25.09 20.30
C ILE A 372 -13.38 -26.00 20.77
#